data_AF-A0A953MR89-F1
#
_entry.id   AF-A0A953MR89-F1
#
_cell.length_a   1.000
_cell.length_b   1.000
_cell.length_c   1.000
_cell.angle_alpha   90.00
_cell.angle_beta   90.00
_cell.angle_gamma   90.00
#
_symmetry.space_group_name_H-M   'P 1'
#
loop_
_entity.id
_entity.type
_entity.pdbx_description
1 polymer ?
#
loop_
_entity_poly.entity_id
_entity_poly.type
_entity_poly.pdbx_seq_one_letter_code
_entity_poly.pdbx_strand_id
1 'polypeptide(L)'
;MKLTDFATKLTAANHFIKASFGGMQGSGKSRTATEFVIGAYKDLKCTKPILVIDNEKGSRFLIPIFKKANIPVVLKDTTSLSDIHSAFDFLKSGEIDFLFIDSLTKIYYQFIRDYKIKNKKSFLTLMDWGKILPVWQEEFSDRFVNTEGSIVFTGRGGFEYEKEEDTLDDQGKVTEKGTFVKSGVKMKIAGETPYETDLNVWMTLEKNIDKNNHPVQKNVAFVLKDRSDTINGKSFIMPKYKQFKPIINFILGLEVGDVAKESTHENLTPGGDFDYIERQQQRKIQIEKIEAVFELNGLGSPRSADEKKLKTLIIQKIFGTTSKTEIDKFPISELNNCRVDLEGLFKILEDREDKFDFVFLYDKAA
;
A
#
# COMPACT_ATOMS: atom_id res chain seq x y z
N MET A 1 -26.21 -19.60 18.19
CA MET A 1 -26.40 -18.59 17.14
C MET A 1 -27.30 -19.18 16.08
N LYS A 2 -28.36 -18.49 15.63
CA LYS A 2 -29.20 -18.98 14.51
C LYS A 2 -28.60 -18.51 13.19
N LEU A 3 -28.86 -19.24 12.09
CA LEU A 3 -28.36 -18.89 10.76
C LEU A 3 -28.80 -17.49 10.33
N THR A 4 -30.02 -17.09 10.65
CA THR A 4 -30.57 -15.75 10.36
C THR A 4 -29.87 -14.63 11.13
N ASP A 5 -29.20 -14.96 12.23
CA ASP A 5 -28.41 -14.00 13.02
C ASP A 5 -26.97 -13.92 12.50
N PHE A 6 -26.53 -14.92 11.72
CA PHE A 6 -25.18 -15.03 11.17
C PHE A 6 -25.08 -14.57 9.72
N ALA A 7 -26.12 -14.81 8.90
CA ALA A 7 -26.11 -14.57 7.47
C ALA A 7 -27.46 -14.04 6.95
N THR A 8 -27.41 -13.25 5.87
CA THR A 8 -28.58 -12.77 5.14
C THR A 8 -28.72 -13.52 3.81
N LYS A 9 -29.82 -13.25 3.08
CA LYS A 9 -29.97 -13.76 1.70
C LYS A 9 -28.85 -13.19 0.82
N LEU A 10 -28.45 -13.97 -0.19
CA LEU A 10 -27.47 -13.53 -1.16
C LEU A 10 -28.09 -12.46 -2.07
N THR A 11 -27.79 -11.19 -1.78
CA THR A 11 -28.18 -10.01 -2.55
C THR A 11 -27.01 -9.04 -2.65
N ALA A 12 -27.06 -8.11 -3.60
CA ALA A 12 -26.12 -6.99 -3.63
C ALA A 12 -26.52 -5.94 -2.59
N ALA A 13 -25.55 -5.27 -1.95
CA ALA A 13 -25.85 -4.14 -1.07
C ALA A 13 -26.25 -2.89 -1.87
N ASN A 14 -25.66 -2.73 -3.05
CA ASN A 14 -25.83 -1.59 -3.95
C ASN A 14 -25.29 -1.94 -5.35
N HIS A 15 -25.44 -0.99 -6.28
CA HIS A 15 -24.94 -1.11 -7.66
C HIS A 15 -23.77 -0.17 -7.88
N PHE A 16 -22.56 -0.72 -8.02
CA PHE A 16 -21.38 0.02 -8.44
C PHE A 16 -20.48 -0.85 -9.31
N ILE A 17 -19.48 -0.23 -9.94
CA ILE A 17 -18.51 -0.94 -10.78
C ILE A 17 -17.07 -0.52 -10.45
N LYS A 18 -16.19 -1.51 -10.30
CA LYS A 18 -14.73 -1.28 -10.26
C LYS A 18 -14.07 -1.78 -11.54
N ALA A 19 -13.34 -0.93 -12.24
CA ALA A 19 -12.68 -1.33 -13.49
C ALA A 19 -11.26 -0.76 -13.67
N SER A 20 -10.40 -1.54 -14.34
CA SER A 20 -9.05 -1.11 -14.71
C SER A 20 -8.82 -1.12 -16.21
N PHE A 21 -8.16 -0.08 -16.73
CA PHE A 21 -7.73 0.02 -18.12
C PHE A 21 -6.20 0.12 -18.21
N GLY A 22 -5.54 -1.01 -18.45
CA GLY A 22 -4.10 -1.12 -18.60
C GLY A 22 -3.66 -0.99 -20.04
N GLY A 23 -2.39 -0.64 -20.28
CA GLY A 23 -1.82 -0.73 -21.62
C GLY A 23 -0.54 0.08 -21.78
N MET A 24 0.18 -0.17 -22.86
CA MET A 24 1.36 0.62 -23.23
C MET A 24 0.98 2.08 -23.48
N GLN A 25 1.97 2.99 -23.44
CA GLN A 25 1.72 4.40 -23.77
C GLN A 25 1.20 4.52 -25.22
N GLY A 26 0.24 5.43 -25.46
CA GLY A 26 -0.39 5.59 -26.77
C GLY A 26 -1.48 4.56 -27.11
N SER A 27 -1.76 3.58 -26.25
CA SER A 27 -2.79 2.54 -26.47
C SER A 27 -4.24 3.04 -26.42
N GLY A 28 -4.48 4.31 -26.10
CA GLY A 28 -5.84 4.87 -26.02
C GLY A 28 -6.56 4.64 -24.68
N LYS A 29 -5.90 4.03 -23.68
CA LYS A 29 -6.49 3.66 -22.39
C LYS A 29 -7.27 4.79 -21.68
N SER A 30 -6.71 6.00 -21.57
CA SER A 30 -7.38 7.12 -20.90
C SER A 30 -8.67 7.53 -21.63
N ARG A 31 -8.66 7.49 -22.98
CA ARG A 31 -9.83 7.82 -23.78
C ARG A 31 -10.93 6.76 -23.63
N THR A 32 -10.57 5.49 -23.72
CA THR A 32 -11.53 4.38 -23.57
C THR A 32 -12.10 4.32 -22.16
N ALA A 33 -11.26 4.47 -21.12
CA ALA A 33 -11.70 4.55 -19.73
C ALA A 33 -12.66 5.72 -19.50
N THR A 34 -12.41 6.89 -20.10
CA THR A 34 -13.31 8.05 -20.02
C THR A 34 -14.67 7.77 -20.66
N GLU A 35 -14.69 7.16 -21.85
CA GLU A 35 -15.95 6.78 -22.50
C GLU A 35 -16.72 5.74 -21.68
N PHE A 36 -16.02 4.81 -21.03
CA PHE A 36 -16.60 3.86 -20.08
C PHE A 36 -17.21 4.56 -18.86
N VAL A 37 -16.44 5.40 -18.19
CA VAL A 37 -16.86 6.17 -17.00
C VAL A 37 -18.12 6.98 -17.30
N ILE A 38 -18.15 7.72 -18.42
CA ILE A 38 -19.32 8.52 -18.83
C ILE A 38 -20.55 7.65 -19.04
N GLY A 39 -20.37 6.48 -19.68
CA GLY A 39 -21.47 5.56 -19.93
C GLY A 39 -22.01 4.93 -18.66
N ALA A 40 -21.11 4.40 -17.82
CA ALA A 40 -21.44 3.78 -16.54
C ALA A 40 -22.13 4.77 -15.60
N TYR A 41 -21.60 6.00 -15.49
CA TYR A 41 -22.20 7.09 -14.71
C TYR A 41 -23.67 7.32 -15.09
N LYS A 42 -23.98 7.33 -16.39
CA LYS A 42 -25.34 7.55 -16.90
C LYS A 42 -26.25 6.35 -16.64
N ASP A 43 -25.79 5.14 -16.92
CA ASP A 43 -26.61 3.94 -16.74
C ASP A 43 -26.86 3.63 -15.26
N LEU A 44 -25.88 3.91 -14.39
CA LEU A 44 -26.01 3.84 -12.91
C LEU A 44 -26.80 5.01 -12.31
N LYS A 45 -27.22 5.99 -13.13
CA LYS A 45 -28.00 7.17 -12.71
C LYS A 45 -27.31 8.00 -11.61
N CYS A 46 -25.99 8.09 -11.68
CA CYS A 46 -25.22 8.96 -10.79
C CYS A 46 -25.62 10.43 -11.01
N THR A 47 -25.56 11.22 -9.92
CA THR A 47 -25.94 12.64 -9.89
C THR A 47 -24.87 13.53 -9.26
N LYS A 48 -24.00 12.98 -8.42
CA LYS A 48 -22.88 13.68 -7.79
C LYS A 48 -21.68 13.75 -8.73
N PRO A 49 -20.72 14.67 -8.49
CA PRO A 49 -19.55 14.82 -9.34
C PRO A 49 -18.73 13.54 -9.50
N ILE A 50 -18.05 13.45 -10.64
CA ILE A 50 -16.91 12.53 -10.82
C ILE A 50 -15.66 13.23 -10.28
N LEU A 51 -14.94 12.58 -9.37
CA LEU A 51 -13.60 13.02 -8.98
C LEU A 51 -12.56 12.37 -9.88
N VAL A 52 -11.80 13.20 -10.59
CA VAL A 52 -10.64 12.77 -11.36
C VAL A 52 -9.37 13.03 -10.58
N ILE A 53 -8.64 11.97 -10.26
CA ILE A 53 -7.25 12.05 -9.82
C ILE A 53 -6.38 11.99 -11.07
N ASP A 54 -5.80 13.12 -11.48
CA ASP A 54 -4.89 13.20 -12.61
C ASP A 54 -3.45 13.34 -12.10
N ASN A 55 -2.54 12.53 -12.60
CA ASN A 55 -1.12 12.69 -12.36
C ASN A 55 -0.29 12.62 -13.64
N GLU A 56 -0.97 12.49 -14.79
CA GLU A 56 -0.37 12.48 -16.11
C GLU A 56 -0.55 13.82 -16.84
N LYS A 57 -1.29 14.77 -16.25
CA LYS A 57 -1.72 16.04 -16.85
C LYS A 57 -2.54 15.83 -18.13
N GLY A 58 -3.01 14.61 -18.37
CA GLY A 58 -3.70 14.18 -19.57
C GLY A 58 -5.19 14.52 -19.54
N SER A 59 -5.75 14.73 -18.36
CA SER A 59 -7.17 15.03 -18.16
C SER A 59 -7.64 16.28 -18.90
N ARG A 60 -6.75 17.24 -19.17
CA ARG A 60 -7.06 18.46 -19.94
C ARG A 60 -7.67 18.16 -21.31
N PHE A 61 -7.28 17.04 -21.92
CA PHE A 61 -7.81 16.59 -23.21
C PHE A 61 -9.16 15.88 -23.09
N LEU A 62 -9.57 15.52 -21.88
CA LEU A 62 -10.84 14.88 -21.57
C LEU A 62 -11.96 15.90 -21.26
N ILE A 63 -11.60 17.14 -20.92
CA ILE A 63 -12.54 18.22 -20.60
C ILE A 63 -13.67 18.36 -21.66
N PRO A 64 -13.39 18.41 -22.97
CA PRO A 64 -14.46 18.55 -23.97
C PRO A 64 -15.41 17.34 -24.00
N ILE A 65 -14.91 16.15 -23.65
CA ILE A 65 -15.69 14.91 -23.63
C ILE A 65 -16.70 14.95 -22.47
N PHE A 66 -16.25 15.31 -21.27
CA PHE A 66 -17.12 15.45 -20.10
C PHE A 66 -18.12 16.60 -20.26
N LYS A 67 -17.68 17.75 -20.80
CA LYS A 67 -18.57 18.88 -21.12
C LYS A 67 -19.68 18.47 -22.09
N LYS A 68 -19.34 17.76 -23.17
CA LYS A 68 -20.32 17.23 -24.12
C LYS A 68 -21.30 16.24 -23.46
N ALA A 69 -20.84 15.50 -22.46
CA ALA A 69 -21.67 14.56 -21.73
C ALA A 69 -22.58 15.21 -20.67
N ASN A 70 -22.36 16.49 -20.35
CA ASN A 70 -23.02 17.27 -19.30
C ASN A 70 -22.92 16.61 -17.91
N ILE A 71 -21.71 16.17 -17.54
CA ILE A 71 -21.43 15.53 -16.25
C ILE A 71 -20.57 16.47 -15.40
N PRO A 72 -20.92 16.73 -14.12
CA PRO A 72 -20.07 17.48 -13.22
C PRO A 72 -18.79 16.70 -12.92
N VAL A 73 -17.64 17.34 -13.13
CA VAL A 73 -16.32 16.74 -12.88
C VAL A 73 -15.47 17.72 -12.07
N VAL A 74 -14.87 17.20 -11.00
CA VAL A 74 -13.85 17.88 -10.21
C VAL A 74 -12.52 17.15 -10.36
N LEU A 75 -11.41 17.87 -10.22
CA LEU A 75 -10.08 17.33 -10.47
C LEU A 75 -9.12 17.66 -9.33
N LYS A 76 -8.28 16.69 -9.00
CA LYS A 76 -7.12 16.85 -8.12
C LYS A 76 -5.86 16.35 -8.84
N ASP A 77 -4.87 17.22 -8.98
CA ASP A 77 -3.53 16.84 -9.44
C ASP A 77 -2.71 16.32 -8.24
N THR A 78 -2.37 15.04 -8.22
CA THR A 78 -1.63 14.44 -7.12
C THR A 78 -1.02 13.08 -7.45
N THR A 79 0.15 12.81 -6.87
CA THR A 79 0.77 11.48 -6.84
C THR A 79 0.72 10.83 -5.46
N SER A 80 0.05 11.43 -4.48
CA SER A 80 0.04 10.95 -3.11
C SER A 80 -1.00 9.85 -2.89
N LEU A 81 -0.60 8.79 -2.18
CA LEU A 81 -1.54 7.74 -1.75
C LEU A 81 -2.54 8.27 -0.70
N SER A 82 -2.16 9.24 0.14
CA SER A 82 -3.07 9.85 1.13
C SER A 82 -4.26 10.57 0.48
N ASP A 83 -4.06 11.17 -0.69
CA ASP A 83 -5.13 11.81 -1.44
C ASP A 83 -6.08 10.77 -2.06
N ILE A 84 -5.59 9.55 -2.35
CA ILE A 84 -6.45 8.43 -2.75
C ILE A 84 -7.33 7.98 -1.59
N HIS A 85 -6.79 7.91 -0.36
CA HIS A 85 -7.61 7.63 0.83
C HIS A 85 -8.72 8.66 0.99
N SER A 86 -8.38 9.94 0.88
CA SER A 86 -9.39 11.01 0.94
C SER A 86 -10.43 10.87 -0.17
N ALA A 87 -10.03 10.44 -1.37
CA ALA A 87 -10.97 10.16 -2.47
C ALA A 87 -11.90 8.97 -2.18
N PHE A 88 -11.42 7.93 -1.47
CA PHE A 88 -12.28 6.84 -0.98
C PHE A 88 -13.26 7.34 0.08
N ASP A 89 -12.82 8.22 0.97
CA ASP A 89 -13.69 8.81 1.99
C ASP A 89 -14.80 9.67 1.36
N PHE A 90 -14.49 10.48 0.34
CA PHE A 90 -15.50 11.24 -0.40
C PHE A 90 -16.51 10.36 -1.15
N LEU A 91 -16.06 9.20 -1.65
CA LEU A 91 -16.95 8.24 -2.30
C LEU A 91 -17.88 7.60 -1.27
N LYS A 92 -17.33 7.21 -0.12
CA LYS A 92 -18.09 6.61 1.00
C LYS A 92 -19.07 7.59 1.65
N SER A 93 -18.73 8.89 1.72
CA SER A 93 -19.60 9.94 2.26
C SER A 93 -20.72 10.35 1.28
N GLY A 94 -20.64 9.94 0.01
CA GLY A 94 -21.59 10.31 -1.04
C GLY A 94 -21.41 11.75 -1.56
N GLU A 95 -20.23 12.34 -1.35
CA GLU A 95 -19.87 13.63 -1.95
C GLU A 95 -19.59 13.51 -3.45
N ILE A 96 -19.11 12.34 -3.86
CA ILE A 96 -18.90 11.94 -5.26
C ILE A 96 -19.56 10.59 -5.52
N ASP A 97 -19.97 10.32 -6.75
CA ASP A 97 -20.55 9.02 -7.14
C ASP A 97 -19.53 8.14 -7.87
N PHE A 98 -18.44 8.73 -8.33
CA PHE A 98 -17.49 8.07 -9.22
C PHE A 98 -16.08 8.62 -9.01
N LEU A 99 -15.12 7.73 -8.81
CA LEU A 99 -13.70 8.04 -8.75
C LEU A 99 -12.99 7.55 -10.01
N PHE A 100 -12.26 8.43 -10.68
CA PHE A 100 -11.43 8.08 -11.84
C PHE A 100 -9.96 8.45 -11.62
N ILE A 101 -9.07 7.46 -11.58
CA ILE A 101 -7.63 7.63 -11.32
C ILE A 101 -6.82 7.42 -12.62
N ASP A 102 -6.24 8.49 -13.16
CA ASP A 102 -5.40 8.47 -14.36
C ASP A 102 -3.99 9.01 -14.04
N SER A 103 -3.02 8.18 -13.64
CA SER A 103 -3.01 6.71 -13.54
C SER A 103 -2.61 6.20 -12.15
N LEU A 104 -3.05 4.99 -11.80
CA LEU A 104 -2.68 4.35 -10.52
C LEU A 104 -1.18 3.99 -10.49
N THR A 105 -0.57 3.74 -11.66
CA THR A 105 0.86 3.44 -11.76
C THR A 105 1.73 4.56 -11.19
N LYS A 106 1.39 5.83 -11.39
CA LYS A 106 2.20 6.92 -10.85
C LYS A 106 2.06 7.07 -9.34
N ILE A 107 0.88 6.78 -8.78
CA ILE A 107 0.69 6.69 -7.32
C ILE A 107 1.61 5.61 -6.75
N TYR A 108 1.59 4.41 -7.35
CA TYR A 108 2.45 3.30 -6.92
C TYR A 108 3.94 3.63 -7.01
N TYR A 109 4.37 4.28 -8.11
CA TYR A 109 5.76 4.68 -8.26
C TYR A 109 6.20 5.75 -7.25
N GLN A 110 5.31 6.69 -6.93
CA GLN A 110 5.60 7.70 -5.92
C GLN A 110 5.69 7.05 -4.53
N PHE A 111 4.77 6.13 -4.20
CA PHE A 111 4.82 5.33 -2.97
C PHE A 111 6.16 4.59 -2.81
N ILE A 112 6.63 3.91 -3.86
CA ILE A 112 7.95 3.25 -3.86
C ILE A 112 9.09 4.27 -3.70
N ARG A 113 9.02 5.39 -4.40
CA ARG A 113 10.04 6.45 -4.33
C ARG A 113 10.13 7.03 -2.92
N ASP A 114 9.00 7.29 -2.28
CA ASP A 114 8.94 7.84 -0.93
C ASP A 114 9.53 6.85 0.08
N TYR A 115 9.25 5.55 -0.07
CA TYR A 115 9.92 4.51 0.73
C TYR A 115 11.44 4.57 0.56
N LYS A 116 11.95 4.68 -0.68
CA LYS A 116 13.39 4.77 -0.96
C LYS A 116 14.01 6.00 -0.33
N ILE A 117 13.37 7.16 -0.43
CA ILE A 117 13.85 8.42 0.15
C ILE A 117 13.88 8.31 1.68
N LYS A 118 12.76 7.87 2.29
CA LYS A 118 12.61 7.71 3.74
C LYS A 118 13.66 6.76 4.33
N ASN A 119 13.96 5.68 3.62
CA ASN A 119 14.94 4.67 4.04
C ASN A 119 16.35 4.88 3.46
N LYS A 120 16.61 6.02 2.79
CA LYS A 120 17.89 6.37 2.17
C LYS A 120 18.47 5.28 1.25
N LYS A 121 17.62 4.64 0.45
CA LYS A 121 17.99 3.52 -0.43
C LYS A 121 18.09 3.93 -1.90
N SER A 122 19.19 3.55 -2.54
CA SER A 122 19.37 3.65 -4.00
C SER A 122 18.67 2.50 -4.74
N PHE A 123 18.62 1.31 -4.17
CA PHE A 123 17.97 0.11 -4.71
C PHE A 123 17.17 -0.63 -3.64
N LEU A 124 16.16 -1.38 -4.07
CA LEU A 124 15.31 -2.17 -3.18
C LEU A 124 15.78 -3.63 -3.14
N THR A 125 15.96 -4.16 -1.95
CA THR A 125 16.27 -5.57 -1.69
C THR A 125 14.99 -6.39 -1.53
N LEU A 126 15.10 -7.72 -1.51
CA LEU A 126 13.95 -8.60 -1.25
C LEU A 126 13.27 -8.30 0.09
N MET A 127 14.06 -7.97 1.13
CA MET A 127 13.52 -7.58 2.44
C MET A 127 12.71 -6.27 2.38
N ASP A 128 13.07 -5.35 1.49
CA ASP A 128 12.29 -4.13 1.29
C ASP A 128 10.95 -4.44 0.64
N TRP A 129 10.94 -5.31 -0.38
CA TRP A 129 9.70 -5.75 -1.02
C TRP A 129 8.78 -6.49 -0.05
N GLY A 130 9.34 -7.28 0.86
CA GLY A 130 8.59 -7.90 1.96
C GLY A 130 7.92 -6.93 2.93
N LYS A 131 8.31 -5.63 2.92
CA LYS A 131 7.63 -4.56 3.68
C LYS A 131 6.71 -3.71 2.80
N ILE A 132 7.16 -3.36 1.60
CA ILE A 132 6.43 -2.50 0.67
C ILE A 132 5.13 -3.16 0.22
N LEU A 133 5.15 -4.45 -0.13
CA LEU A 133 3.98 -5.14 -0.68
C LEU A 133 2.85 -5.29 0.34
N PRO A 134 3.09 -5.72 1.60
CA PRO A 134 2.03 -5.75 2.62
C PRO A 134 1.44 -4.38 2.90
N VAL A 135 2.26 -3.33 3.01
CA VAL A 135 1.74 -1.97 3.24
C VAL A 135 0.94 -1.47 2.04
N TRP A 136 1.32 -1.80 0.81
CA TRP A 136 0.50 -1.47 -0.36
C TRP A 136 -0.83 -2.24 -0.35
N GLN A 137 -0.81 -3.52 0.04
CA GLN A 137 -2.02 -4.32 0.17
C GLN A 137 -2.99 -3.67 1.17
N GLU A 138 -2.52 -3.38 2.38
CA GLU A 138 -3.32 -2.76 3.45
C GLU A 138 -3.80 -1.35 3.07
N GLU A 139 -2.89 -0.51 2.59
CA GLU A 139 -3.18 0.91 2.37
C GLU A 139 -3.84 1.20 1.03
N PHE A 140 -3.78 0.31 0.05
CA PHE A 140 -4.47 0.52 -1.22
C PHE A 140 -5.45 -0.60 -1.52
N SER A 141 -5.00 -1.84 -1.66
CA SER A 141 -5.84 -2.94 -2.18
C SER A 141 -7.04 -3.22 -1.27
N ASP A 142 -6.81 -3.40 0.04
CA ASP A 142 -7.86 -3.75 0.98
C ASP A 142 -8.88 -2.61 1.11
N ARG A 143 -8.39 -1.36 1.20
CA ARG A 143 -9.26 -0.18 1.17
C ARG A 143 -10.05 -0.07 -0.14
N PHE A 144 -9.39 -0.31 -1.27
CA PHE A 144 -10.03 -0.29 -2.59
C PHE A 144 -11.14 -1.34 -2.68
N VAL A 145 -10.92 -2.56 -2.21
CA VAL A 145 -11.92 -3.63 -2.17
C VAL A 145 -13.09 -3.26 -1.26
N ASN A 146 -12.79 -2.76 -0.07
CA ASN A 146 -13.80 -2.42 0.96
C ASN A 146 -14.58 -1.13 0.68
N THR A 147 -14.09 -0.26 -0.20
CA THR A 147 -14.80 0.97 -0.56
C THR A 147 -15.99 0.64 -1.46
N GLU A 148 -17.20 0.85 -0.97
CA GLU A 148 -18.40 0.77 -1.80
C GLU A 148 -18.48 2.00 -2.70
N GLY A 149 -18.59 1.78 -4.02
CA GLY A 149 -18.69 2.87 -5.00
C GLY A 149 -17.93 2.59 -6.28
N SER A 150 -18.24 3.40 -7.31
CA SER A 150 -17.70 3.17 -8.65
C SER A 150 -16.30 3.77 -8.78
N ILE A 151 -15.31 2.93 -9.06
CA ILE A 151 -13.91 3.32 -9.15
C ILE A 151 -13.30 2.79 -10.45
N VAL A 152 -12.74 3.69 -11.25
CA VAL A 152 -12.01 3.32 -12.45
C VAL A 152 -10.58 3.82 -12.35
N PHE A 153 -9.61 3.02 -12.77
CA PHE A 153 -8.24 3.49 -12.89
C PHE A 153 -7.57 3.05 -14.17
N THR A 154 -6.60 3.83 -14.63
CA THR A 154 -5.70 3.42 -15.71
C THR A 154 -4.36 2.94 -15.15
N GLY A 155 -3.68 2.08 -15.90
CA GLY A 155 -2.36 1.58 -15.56
C GLY A 155 -1.40 1.60 -16.76
N ARG A 156 -0.13 1.87 -16.51
CA ARG A 156 0.91 1.76 -17.54
C ARG A 156 1.35 0.31 -17.68
N GLY A 157 1.41 -0.15 -18.92
CA GLY A 157 1.82 -1.51 -19.25
C GLY A 157 3.32 -1.76 -19.15
N GLY A 158 3.66 -3.01 -18.90
CA GLY A 158 4.98 -3.61 -19.02
C GLY A 158 4.88 -5.00 -19.63
N PHE A 159 6.02 -5.54 -20.05
CA PHE A 159 6.12 -6.91 -20.52
C PHE A 159 6.48 -7.83 -19.37
N GLU A 160 5.93 -9.05 -19.42
CA GLU A 160 6.38 -10.17 -18.60
C GLU A 160 7.29 -11.04 -19.44
N TYR A 161 8.36 -11.52 -18.79
CA TYR A 161 9.32 -12.40 -19.39
C TYR A 161 9.41 -13.63 -18.50
N GLU A 162 9.25 -14.80 -19.10
CA GLU A 162 9.55 -16.07 -18.47
C GLU A 162 10.87 -16.58 -19.05
N LYS A 163 11.69 -17.17 -18.19
CA LYS A 163 12.86 -17.90 -18.65
C LYS A 163 12.36 -19.28 -19.07
N GLU A 164 12.56 -19.65 -20.32
CA GLU A 164 12.36 -21.04 -20.74
C GLU A 164 13.24 -21.97 -19.89
N GLU A 165 12.80 -23.21 -19.71
CA GLU A 165 13.61 -24.22 -19.04
C GLU A 165 14.87 -24.49 -19.88
N ASP A 166 15.97 -24.81 -19.19
CA ASP A 166 17.20 -25.19 -19.87
C ASP A 166 16.99 -26.59 -20.50
N THR A 167 17.32 -26.75 -21.78
CA THR A 167 17.27 -28.07 -22.44
C THR A 167 18.39 -28.93 -21.86
N LEU A 168 18.05 -30.12 -21.37
CA LEU A 168 18.99 -31.11 -20.83
C LEU A 168 19.17 -32.27 -21.82
N ASP A 169 20.37 -32.83 -21.90
CA ASP A 169 20.59 -34.13 -22.53
C ASP A 169 20.15 -35.30 -21.64
N ASP A 170 20.23 -36.53 -22.16
CA ASP A 170 19.90 -37.77 -21.45
C ASP A 170 20.76 -38.01 -20.19
N GLN A 171 21.82 -37.22 -19.99
CA GLN A 171 22.71 -37.26 -18.82
C GLN A 171 22.47 -36.09 -17.85
N GLY A 172 21.43 -35.28 -18.09
CA GLY A 172 21.07 -34.13 -17.26
C GLY A 172 21.99 -32.92 -17.43
N LYS A 173 22.77 -32.86 -18.52
CA LYS A 173 23.66 -31.73 -18.81
C LYS A 173 22.94 -30.71 -19.70
N VAL A 174 23.02 -29.44 -19.32
CA VAL A 174 22.44 -28.33 -20.09
C VAL A 174 23.09 -28.22 -21.47
N THR A 175 22.33 -28.49 -22.51
CA THR A 175 22.73 -28.38 -23.92
C THR A 175 22.37 -27.01 -24.50
N GLU A 176 21.23 -26.44 -24.08
CA GLU A 176 20.82 -25.08 -24.44
C GLU A 176 20.28 -24.36 -23.20
N LYS A 177 20.75 -23.13 -22.98
CA LYS A 177 20.22 -22.29 -21.90
C LYS A 177 18.91 -21.66 -22.38
N GLY A 178 17.85 -21.84 -21.60
CA GLY A 178 16.55 -21.26 -21.89
C GLY A 178 16.63 -19.75 -21.98
N THR A 179 15.96 -19.20 -22.98
CA THR A 179 15.97 -17.76 -23.25
C THR A 179 14.83 -17.07 -22.52
N PHE A 180 14.96 -15.77 -22.27
CA PHE A 180 13.84 -14.98 -21.75
C PHE A 180 12.88 -14.68 -22.89
N VAL A 181 11.74 -15.37 -22.90
CA VAL A 181 10.67 -15.15 -23.86
C VAL A 181 9.62 -14.26 -23.21
N LYS A 182 9.08 -13.33 -23.99
CA LYS A 182 7.99 -12.48 -23.55
C LYS A 182 6.74 -13.36 -23.35
N SER A 183 6.40 -13.67 -22.11
CA SER A 183 5.27 -14.53 -21.76
C SER A 183 3.95 -13.80 -21.66
N GLY A 184 3.99 -12.48 -21.43
CA GLY A 184 2.75 -11.75 -21.17
C GLY A 184 2.87 -10.23 -21.15
N VAL A 185 1.77 -9.62 -20.72
CA VAL A 185 1.64 -8.19 -20.49
C VAL A 185 1.03 -7.97 -19.12
N LYS A 186 1.57 -7.00 -18.38
CA LYS A 186 1.04 -6.62 -17.07
C LYS A 186 0.96 -5.12 -16.89
N MET A 187 0.12 -4.68 -15.97
CA MET A 187 0.22 -3.32 -15.46
C MET A 187 1.41 -3.22 -14.50
N LYS A 188 2.13 -2.11 -14.53
CA LYS A 188 3.27 -1.85 -13.64
C LYS A 188 2.79 -1.35 -12.27
N ILE A 189 1.99 -2.16 -11.59
CA ILE A 189 1.54 -1.94 -10.20
C ILE A 189 1.80 -3.19 -9.37
N ALA A 190 1.71 -3.09 -8.04
CA ALA A 190 2.00 -4.20 -7.15
C ALA A 190 1.02 -5.37 -7.33
N GLY A 191 1.59 -6.58 -7.39
CA GLY A 191 0.88 -7.85 -7.23
C GLY A 191 -0.37 -7.96 -8.10
N GLU A 192 -1.48 -8.28 -7.42
CA GLU A 192 -2.77 -8.62 -8.03
C GLU A 192 -3.73 -7.43 -8.13
N THR A 193 -3.28 -6.21 -7.81
CA THR A 193 -4.13 -5.01 -7.81
C THR A 193 -5.04 -4.85 -9.05
N PRO A 194 -4.60 -5.12 -10.30
CA PRO A 194 -5.49 -5.05 -11.47
C PRO A 194 -6.64 -6.05 -11.42
N TYR A 195 -6.41 -7.21 -10.82
CA TYR A 195 -7.36 -8.31 -10.70
C TYR A 195 -8.34 -8.14 -9.54
N GLU A 196 -8.18 -7.13 -8.68
CA GLU A 196 -9.19 -6.77 -7.67
C GLU A 196 -10.44 -6.10 -8.28
N THR A 197 -10.33 -5.65 -9.53
CA THR A 197 -11.44 -5.01 -10.27
C THR A 197 -12.47 -6.02 -10.77
N ASP A 198 -13.72 -5.58 -10.96
CA ASP A 198 -14.77 -6.40 -11.61
C ASP A 198 -14.49 -6.56 -13.11
N LEU A 199 -13.95 -5.50 -13.73
CA LEU A 199 -13.60 -5.44 -15.15
C LEU A 199 -12.14 -5.03 -15.34
N ASN A 200 -11.31 -5.92 -15.92
CA ASN A 200 -9.93 -5.61 -16.30
C ASN A 200 -9.80 -5.62 -17.84
N VAL A 201 -9.43 -4.48 -18.40
CA VAL A 201 -9.25 -4.28 -19.85
C VAL A 201 -7.80 -3.94 -20.16
N TRP A 202 -7.22 -4.67 -21.10
CA TRP A 202 -5.91 -4.38 -21.67
C TRP A 202 -6.02 -3.71 -23.02
N MET A 203 -5.38 -2.56 -23.16
CA MET A 203 -5.39 -1.72 -24.35
C MET A 203 -4.10 -1.87 -25.13
N THR A 204 -4.22 -2.13 -26.43
CA THR A 204 -3.11 -2.15 -27.38
C THR A 204 -3.34 -1.16 -28.51
N LEU A 205 -2.25 -0.76 -29.16
CA LEU A 205 -2.28 -0.06 -30.43
C LEU A 205 -1.77 -1.02 -31.49
N GLU A 206 -2.67 -1.61 -32.26
CA GLU A 206 -2.32 -2.51 -33.34
C GLU A 206 -2.05 -1.70 -34.60
N LYS A 207 -0.91 -2.00 -35.25
CA LYS A 207 -0.51 -1.41 -36.51
C LYS A 207 -0.66 -2.47 -37.59
N ASN A 208 -1.49 -2.19 -38.58
CA ASN A 208 -1.71 -3.06 -39.73
C ASN A 208 -1.54 -2.25 -41.02
N ILE A 209 -1.34 -2.94 -42.13
CA ILE A 209 -1.38 -2.36 -43.46
C ILE A 209 -2.78 -2.64 -44.02
N ASP A 210 -3.44 -1.63 -44.57
CA ASP A 210 -4.74 -1.83 -45.23
C ASP A 210 -4.58 -2.40 -46.65
N LYS A 211 -5.71 -2.65 -47.33
CA LYS A 211 -5.73 -3.19 -48.70
C LYS A 211 -5.05 -2.28 -49.73
N ASN A 212 -4.80 -1.01 -49.39
CA ASN A 212 -4.20 0.00 -50.25
C ASN A 212 -2.74 0.31 -49.86
N ASN A 213 -2.09 -0.57 -49.09
CA ASN A 213 -0.73 -0.38 -48.59
C ASN A 213 -0.53 0.83 -47.65
N HIS A 214 -1.60 1.34 -47.03
CA HIS A 214 -1.48 2.42 -46.05
C HIS A 214 -1.39 1.88 -44.61
N PRO A 215 -0.52 2.47 -43.78
CA PRO A 215 -0.44 2.11 -42.36
C PRO A 215 -1.69 2.59 -41.63
N VAL A 216 -2.43 1.65 -41.04
CA VAL A 216 -3.60 1.91 -40.20
C VAL A 216 -3.26 1.52 -38.78
N GLN A 217 -3.57 2.43 -37.85
CA GLN A 217 -3.42 2.17 -36.41
C GLN A 217 -4.81 2.06 -35.78
N LYS A 218 -5.05 1.00 -35.01
CA LYS A 218 -6.31 0.77 -34.33
C LYS A 218 -6.07 0.49 -32.85
N ASN A 219 -6.81 1.18 -31.99
CA ASN A 219 -6.86 0.85 -30.58
C ASN A 219 -7.70 -0.41 -30.40
N VAL A 220 -7.18 -1.42 -29.72
CA VAL A 220 -7.90 -2.66 -29.42
C VAL A 220 -7.97 -2.84 -27.91
N ALA A 221 -9.16 -3.10 -27.40
CA ALA A 221 -9.39 -3.51 -26.01
C ALA A 221 -9.50 -5.04 -25.95
N PHE A 222 -8.71 -5.67 -25.10
CA PHE A 222 -8.84 -7.07 -24.71
C PHE A 222 -9.40 -7.14 -23.31
N VAL A 223 -10.54 -7.81 -23.11
CA VAL A 223 -11.12 -8.03 -21.79
C VAL A 223 -10.37 -9.18 -21.13
N LEU A 224 -9.50 -8.86 -20.18
CA LEU A 224 -8.72 -9.85 -19.42
C LEU A 224 -9.53 -10.46 -18.28
N LYS A 225 -10.47 -9.69 -17.72
CA LYS A 225 -11.38 -10.13 -16.67
C LYS A 225 -12.70 -9.41 -16.80
N ASP A 226 -13.79 -10.15 -16.71
CA ASP A 226 -15.13 -9.65 -16.44
C ASP A 226 -15.81 -10.62 -15.47
N ARG A 227 -16.07 -10.14 -14.23
CA ARG A 227 -16.66 -10.95 -13.17
C ARG A 227 -18.11 -11.40 -13.48
N SER A 228 -18.80 -10.72 -14.39
CA SER A 228 -20.14 -11.10 -14.86
C SER A 228 -20.14 -12.14 -15.99
N ASP A 229 -18.97 -12.42 -16.57
CA ASP A 229 -18.77 -13.27 -17.75
C ASP A 229 -19.53 -12.83 -19.03
N THR A 230 -20.13 -11.63 -19.05
CA THR A 230 -20.90 -11.14 -20.21
C THR A 230 -20.02 -10.78 -21.41
N ILE A 231 -18.79 -10.33 -21.17
CA ILE A 231 -17.81 -9.92 -22.18
C ILE A 231 -16.40 -10.45 -21.93
N ASN A 232 -16.25 -11.38 -20.99
CA ASN A 232 -14.96 -11.98 -20.65
C ASN A 232 -14.25 -12.59 -21.87
N GLY A 233 -12.95 -12.38 -21.99
CA GLY A 233 -12.13 -12.87 -23.12
C GLY A 233 -12.40 -12.22 -24.48
N LYS A 234 -13.37 -11.31 -24.60
CA LYS A 234 -13.67 -10.62 -25.87
C LYS A 234 -12.65 -9.55 -26.20
N SER A 235 -12.51 -9.24 -27.48
CA SER A 235 -11.74 -8.11 -27.98
C SER A 235 -12.59 -7.14 -28.79
N PHE A 236 -12.28 -5.85 -28.69
CA PHE A 236 -13.04 -4.78 -29.33
C PHE A 236 -12.10 -3.81 -30.04
N ILE A 237 -12.27 -3.69 -31.35
CA ILE A 237 -11.56 -2.72 -32.19
C ILE A 237 -12.24 -1.35 -32.05
N MET A 238 -11.46 -0.31 -31.81
CA MET A 238 -11.93 1.06 -31.57
C MET A 238 -13.06 1.10 -30.53
N PRO A 239 -12.80 0.60 -29.31
CA PRO A 239 -13.83 0.31 -28.32
C PRO A 239 -14.64 1.55 -27.94
N LYS A 240 -15.96 1.35 -27.79
CA LYS A 240 -16.93 2.34 -27.31
C LYS A 240 -17.65 1.82 -26.07
N TYR A 241 -18.35 2.69 -25.36
CA TYR A 241 -19.13 2.28 -24.19
C TYR A 241 -20.14 1.17 -24.48
N LYS A 242 -20.74 1.15 -25.67
CA LYS A 242 -21.73 0.13 -26.06
C LYS A 242 -21.21 -1.30 -25.88
N GLN A 243 -19.93 -1.56 -26.16
CA GLN A 243 -19.32 -2.87 -25.97
C GLN A 243 -19.15 -3.25 -24.48
N PHE A 244 -19.01 -2.28 -23.59
CA PHE A 244 -18.88 -2.49 -22.14
C PHE A 244 -20.22 -2.39 -21.39
N LYS A 245 -21.29 -1.94 -22.04
CA LYS A 245 -22.62 -1.86 -21.43
C LYS A 245 -23.15 -3.20 -20.83
N PRO A 246 -22.84 -4.39 -21.40
CA PRO A 246 -23.36 -5.66 -20.84
C PRO A 246 -23.05 -5.88 -19.36
N ILE A 247 -21.83 -5.57 -18.88
CA ILE A 247 -21.49 -5.74 -17.46
C ILE A 247 -22.27 -4.76 -16.57
N ILE A 248 -22.51 -3.53 -17.03
CA ILE A 248 -23.31 -2.55 -16.27
C ILE A 248 -24.77 -3.00 -16.20
N ASN A 249 -25.32 -3.53 -17.29
CA ASN A 249 -26.67 -4.09 -17.30
C ASN A 249 -26.79 -5.29 -16.36
N PHE A 250 -25.76 -6.14 -16.29
CA PHE A 250 -25.72 -7.26 -15.34
C PHE A 250 -25.78 -6.75 -13.90
N ILE A 251 -24.95 -5.76 -13.55
CA ILE A 251 -24.92 -5.15 -12.20
C ILE A 251 -26.29 -4.56 -11.86
N LEU A 252 -26.89 -3.79 -12.76
CA LEU A 252 -28.21 -3.18 -12.56
C LEU A 252 -29.35 -4.22 -12.43
N GLY A 253 -29.15 -5.43 -12.92
CA GLY A 253 -30.09 -6.54 -12.81
C GLY A 253 -30.00 -7.30 -11.48
N LEU A 254 -29.00 -7.03 -10.65
CA LEU A 254 -28.84 -7.69 -9.35
C LEU A 254 -29.90 -7.19 -8.36
N GLU A 255 -30.51 -8.13 -7.64
CA GLU A 255 -31.40 -7.80 -6.52
C GLU A 255 -30.61 -7.12 -5.40
N VAL A 256 -31.14 -5.99 -4.91
CA VAL A 256 -30.54 -5.21 -3.83
C VAL A 256 -31.27 -5.50 -2.53
N GLY A 257 -30.51 -5.75 -1.47
CA GLY A 257 -31.06 -6.06 -0.15
C GLY A 257 -30.01 -5.97 0.96
N ASP A 258 -30.42 -6.27 2.18
CA ASP A 258 -29.54 -6.21 3.36
C ASP A 258 -28.49 -7.33 3.31
N VAL A 259 -27.22 -6.95 3.33
CA VAL A 259 -26.08 -7.87 3.36
C VAL A 259 -25.57 -8.00 4.79
N ALA A 260 -25.32 -9.23 5.23
CA ALA A 260 -24.68 -9.51 6.52
C ALA A 260 -23.31 -8.79 6.56
N LYS A 261 -23.08 -8.06 7.66
CA LYS A 261 -21.81 -7.32 7.83
C LYS A 261 -20.67 -8.29 8.11
N GLU A 262 -19.47 -7.88 7.72
CA GLU A 262 -18.25 -8.60 8.06
C GLU A 262 -18.14 -8.78 9.58
N SER A 263 -17.74 -9.99 10.00
CA SER A 263 -17.53 -10.30 11.41
C SER A 263 -16.26 -9.63 11.92
N THR A 264 -16.33 -8.99 13.08
CA THR A 264 -15.17 -8.35 13.74
C THR A 264 -14.46 -9.27 14.75
N HIS A 265 -14.68 -10.58 14.67
CA HIS A 265 -14.05 -11.52 15.61
C HIS A 265 -12.55 -11.62 15.31
N GLU A 266 -11.73 -11.78 16.37
CA GLU A 266 -10.30 -12.01 16.21
C GLU A 266 -10.06 -13.27 15.37
N ASN A 267 -9.23 -13.14 14.33
CA ASN A 267 -8.76 -14.29 13.59
C ASN A 267 -7.99 -15.21 14.54
N LEU A 268 -8.19 -16.53 14.42
CA LEU A 268 -7.54 -17.56 15.24
C LEU A 268 -6.07 -17.79 14.84
N THR A 269 -5.37 -16.72 14.45
CA THR A 269 -4.00 -16.78 13.98
C THR A 269 -3.06 -16.57 15.16
N PRO A 270 -2.08 -17.46 15.40
CA PRO A 270 -1.03 -17.21 16.38
C PRO A 270 -0.22 -15.97 15.97
N GLY A 271 0.00 -15.05 16.91
CA GLY A 271 0.68 -13.77 16.64
C GLY A 271 2.15 -13.95 16.20
N GLY A 272 2.57 -13.16 15.21
CA GLY A 272 3.95 -13.11 14.71
C GLY A 272 4.81 -12.05 15.43
N ASP A 273 6.05 -12.41 15.73
CA ASP A 273 6.99 -11.68 16.62
C ASP A 273 7.67 -10.44 16.01
N PHE A 274 7.21 -9.88 14.89
CA PHE A 274 7.92 -8.76 14.24
C PHE A 274 7.98 -7.50 15.12
N ASP A 275 6.86 -7.15 15.77
CA ASP A 275 6.83 -6.07 16.76
C ASP A 275 7.64 -6.42 18.02
N TYR A 276 7.78 -7.70 18.36
CA TYR A 276 8.65 -8.12 19.45
C TYR A 276 10.12 -7.91 19.09
N ILE A 277 10.54 -8.30 17.88
CA ILE A 277 11.93 -8.12 17.39
C ILE A 277 12.30 -6.64 17.35
N GLU A 278 11.44 -5.78 16.81
CA GLU A 278 11.71 -4.34 16.76
C GLU A 278 11.74 -3.71 18.16
N ARG A 279 10.83 -4.11 19.06
CA ARG A 279 10.85 -3.70 20.47
C ARG A 279 12.12 -4.16 21.18
N GLN A 280 12.59 -5.38 20.96
CA GLN A 280 13.84 -5.87 21.56
C GLN A 280 15.06 -5.09 21.04
N GLN A 281 15.09 -4.76 19.75
CA GLN A 281 16.18 -3.96 19.17
C GLN A 281 16.20 -2.54 19.75
N GLN A 282 15.06 -1.87 19.88
CA GLN A 282 14.96 -0.54 20.49
C GLN A 282 15.36 -0.55 21.97
N ARG A 283 14.98 -1.58 22.72
CA ARG A 283 15.38 -1.76 24.12
C ARG A 283 16.89 -1.93 24.25
N LYS A 284 17.50 -2.75 23.40
CA LYS A 284 18.96 -2.94 23.36
C LYS A 284 19.68 -1.61 23.12
N ILE A 285 19.22 -0.80 22.16
CA ILE A 285 19.79 0.53 21.87
C ILE A 285 19.73 1.44 23.12
N GLN A 286 18.64 1.41 23.88
CA GLN A 286 18.52 2.26 25.08
C GLN A 286 19.42 1.79 26.22
N ILE A 287 19.59 0.48 26.39
CA ILE A 287 20.53 -0.08 27.36
C ILE A 287 21.97 0.32 27.01
N GLU A 288 22.36 0.21 25.73
CA GLU A 288 23.69 0.65 25.27
C GLU A 288 23.93 2.15 25.54
N LYS A 289 22.90 3.00 25.39
CA LYS A 289 23.00 4.43 25.74
C LYS A 289 23.19 4.65 27.24
N ILE A 290 22.48 3.89 28.09
CA ILE A 290 22.65 3.95 29.55
C ILE A 290 24.07 3.53 29.94
N GLU A 291 24.58 2.46 29.34
CA GLU A 291 25.96 2.00 29.55
C GLU A 291 26.98 3.08 29.14
N ALA A 292 26.77 3.74 27.99
CA ALA A 292 27.61 4.85 27.53
C ALA A 292 27.61 6.04 28.51
N VAL A 293 26.48 6.36 29.16
CA VAL A 293 26.42 7.42 30.19
C VAL A 293 27.31 7.05 31.39
N PHE A 294 27.30 5.80 31.84
CA PHE A 294 28.22 5.35 32.88
C PHE A 294 29.69 5.41 32.43
N GLU A 295 30.00 5.03 31.19
CA GLU A 295 31.36 5.10 30.64
C GLU A 295 31.91 6.52 30.58
N LEU A 296 31.13 7.48 30.07
CA LEU A 296 31.52 8.88 29.97
C LEU A 296 31.82 9.51 31.34
N ASN A 297 31.17 9.02 32.39
CA ASN A 297 31.34 9.49 33.76
C ASN A 297 32.33 8.65 34.58
N GLY A 298 33.18 7.84 33.92
CA GLY A 298 34.25 7.08 34.57
C GLY A 298 33.78 5.85 35.37
N LEU A 299 32.50 5.50 35.31
CA LEU A 299 31.89 4.37 36.02
C LEU A 299 31.55 3.19 35.08
N GLY A 300 32.03 3.20 33.84
CA GLY A 300 31.88 2.08 32.90
C GLY A 300 32.51 0.79 33.44
N SER A 301 33.77 0.88 33.86
CA SER A 301 34.55 -0.23 34.44
C SER A 301 35.23 0.22 35.75
N PRO A 302 34.49 0.30 36.87
CA PRO A 302 35.00 0.83 38.13
C PRO A 302 36.16 -0.03 38.67
N ARG A 303 37.29 0.61 38.96
CA ARG A 303 38.55 -0.05 39.36
C ARG A 303 38.74 -0.07 40.87
N SER A 304 38.21 0.92 41.58
CA SER A 304 38.28 1.00 43.05
C SER A 304 37.05 0.39 43.74
N ALA A 305 37.18 0.03 45.02
CA ALA A 305 36.05 -0.46 45.82
C ALA A 305 34.97 0.61 46.00
N ASP A 306 35.36 1.88 46.09
CA ASP A 306 34.45 3.01 46.30
C ASP A 306 33.67 3.36 45.02
N GLU A 307 34.32 3.30 43.85
CA GLU A 307 33.63 3.45 42.55
C GLU A 307 32.60 2.34 42.32
N LYS A 308 32.89 1.10 42.75
CA LYS A 308 31.94 -0.02 42.67
C LYS A 308 30.73 0.20 43.55
N LYS A 309 30.93 0.68 44.78
CA LYS A 309 29.83 1.03 45.71
C LYS A 309 29.01 2.19 45.17
N LEU A 310 29.66 3.25 44.69
CA LEU A 310 29.00 4.41 44.10
C LEU A 310 28.15 4.02 42.89
N LYS A 311 28.70 3.24 41.95
CA LYS A 311 27.96 2.74 40.78
C LYS A 311 26.75 1.91 41.19
N THR A 312 26.91 1.01 42.15
CA THR A 312 25.81 0.16 42.64
C THR A 312 24.70 0.98 43.27
N LEU A 313 25.06 2.01 44.05
CA LEU A 313 24.12 2.92 44.69
C LEU A 313 23.37 3.78 43.66
N ILE A 314 24.07 4.32 42.65
CA ILE A 314 23.45 5.05 41.53
C ILE A 314 22.46 4.15 40.79
N ILE A 315 22.87 2.91 40.48
CA ILE A 315 21.99 1.95 39.81
C ILE A 315 20.73 1.69 40.66
N GLN A 316 20.89 1.44 41.95
CA GLN A 316 19.76 1.21 42.85
C GLN A 316 18.83 2.42 42.95
N LYS A 317 19.36 3.64 43.02
CA LYS A 317 18.57 4.87 43.15
C LYS A 317 17.83 5.27 41.87
N ILE A 318 18.46 5.07 40.71
CA ILE A 318 17.87 5.46 39.42
C ILE A 318 16.91 4.38 38.88
N PHE A 319 17.26 3.10 39.03
CA PHE A 319 16.53 1.98 38.45
C PHE A 319 15.71 1.19 39.47
N GLY A 320 15.82 1.47 40.78
CA GLY A 320 15.08 0.74 41.82
C GLY A 320 15.56 -0.69 42.07
N THR A 321 16.51 -1.19 41.28
CA THR A 321 17.10 -2.53 41.38
C THR A 321 18.58 -2.47 41.01
N THR A 322 19.37 -3.42 41.52
CA THR A 322 20.77 -3.63 41.12
C THR A 322 20.94 -4.78 40.13
N SER A 323 19.85 -5.46 39.77
CA SER A 323 19.87 -6.62 38.87
C SER A 323 19.90 -6.18 37.41
N LYS A 324 20.99 -6.45 36.70
CA LYS A 324 21.11 -6.17 35.26
C LYS A 324 19.98 -6.85 34.47
N THR A 325 19.66 -8.09 34.81
CA THR A 325 18.60 -8.87 34.15
C THR A 325 17.20 -8.28 34.35
N GLU A 326 16.99 -7.56 35.45
CA GLU A 326 15.72 -6.87 35.72
C GLU A 326 15.65 -5.54 34.97
N ILE A 327 16.75 -4.78 34.94
CA ILE A 327 16.86 -3.56 34.13
C ILE A 327 16.68 -3.88 32.64
N ASP A 328 17.24 -4.99 32.16
CA ASP A 328 17.08 -5.50 30.80
C ASP A 328 15.62 -5.87 30.47
N LYS A 329 14.72 -5.91 31.47
CA LYS A 329 13.28 -6.18 31.33
C LYS A 329 12.40 -4.93 31.41
N PHE A 330 12.97 -3.74 31.63
CA PHE A 330 12.17 -2.51 31.71
C PHE A 330 11.52 -2.12 30.37
N PRO A 331 10.32 -1.51 30.40
CA PRO A 331 9.72 -0.82 29.26
C PRO A 331 10.64 0.27 28.68
N ILE A 332 10.52 0.55 27.37
CA ILE A 332 11.36 1.55 26.68
C ILE A 332 11.16 2.96 27.26
N SER A 333 9.93 3.32 27.59
CA SER A 333 9.61 4.61 28.22
C SER A 333 10.32 4.78 29.55
N GLU A 334 10.36 3.71 30.35
CA GLU A 334 11.02 3.69 31.66
C GLU A 334 12.55 3.76 31.52
N LEU A 335 13.14 3.00 30.60
CA LEU A 335 14.58 3.10 30.29
C LEU A 335 14.98 4.51 29.85
N ASN A 336 14.15 5.18 29.03
CA ASN A 336 14.40 6.57 28.64
C ASN A 336 14.35 7.53 29.82
N ASN A 337 13.35 7.39 30.70
CA ASN A 337 13.22 8.24 31.89
C ASN A 337 14.42 8.03 32.82
N CYS A 338 14.76 6.77 33.13
CA CYS A 338 15.94 6.44 33.93
C CYS A 338 17.24 6.97 33.31
N ARG A 339 17.39 6.95 31.98
CA ARG A 339 18.55 7.55 31.30
C ARG A 339 18.60 9.06 31.51
N VAL A 340 17.48 9.77 31.37
CA VAL A 340 17.41 11.22 31.59
C VAL A 340 17.73 11.57 33.04
N ASP A 341 17.18 10.81 33.99
CA ASP A 341 17.47 10.98 35.42
C ASP A 341 18.95 10.71 35.72
N LEU A 342 19.54 9.69 35.10
CA LEU A 342 20.94 9.35 35.22
C LEU A 342 21.85 10.46 34.68
N GLU A 343 21.54 11.01 33.50
CA GLU A 343 22.26 12.14 32.90
C GLU A 343 22.16 13.39 33.79
N GLY A 344 20.98 13.67 34.33
CA GLY A 344 20.75 14.76 35.28
C GLY A 344 21.55 14.59 36.57
N LEU A 345 21.56 13.38 37.14
CA LEU A 345 22.32 13.05 38.33
C LEU A 345 23.83 13.21 38.10
N PHE A 346 24.36 12.69 36.99
CA PHE A 346 25.78 12.82 36.68
C PHE A 346 26.24 14.26 36.50
N LYS A 347 25.39 15.11 35.91
CA LYS A 347 25.68 16.55 35.81
C LYS A 347 25.78 17.22 37.18
N ILE A 348 24.96 16.81 38.15
CA ILE A 348 25.04 17.34 39.52
C ILE A 348 26.28 16.80 40.26
N LEU A 349 26.72 15.59 39.91
CA LEU A 349 27.88 14.94 40.52
C LEU A 349 29.23 15.39 39.93
N GLU A 350 29.26 16.12 38.82
CA GLU A 350 30.49 16.56 38.16
C GLU A 350 31.31 17.48 39.09
N ASP A 351 30.65 18.42 39.76
CA ASP A 351 31.27 19.47 40.58
C ASP A 351 31.30 19.16 42.09
N ARG A 352 30.98 17.93 42.51
CA ARG A 352 30.85 17.54 43.93
C ARG A 352 32.01 16.69 44.40
N GLU A 353 32.57 17.03 45.56
CA GLU A 353 33.55 16.17 46.26
C GLU A 353 32.87 15.06 47.07
N ASP A 354 31.64 15.28 47.53
CA ASP A 354 30.84 14.39 48.40
C ASP A 354 29.90 13.44 47.62
N LYS A 355 30.37 12.90 46.49
CA LYS A 355 29.51 12.15 45.53
C LYS A 355 28.73 10.99 46.16
N PHE A 356 29.34 10.28 47.11
CA PHE A 356 28.71 9.11 47.73
C PHE A 356 27.55 9.49 48.66
N ASP A 357 27.79 10.44 49.58
CA ASP A 357 26.80 10.88 50.56
C ASP A 357 25.62 11.59 49.88
N PHE A 358 25.91 12.34 48.81
CA PHE A 358 24.87 12.96 47.99
C PHE A 358 23.95 11.93 47.32
N VAL A 359 24.50 10.90 46.66
CA VAL A 359 23.68 9.86 46.01
C VAL A 359 22.91 9.03 47.05
N PHE A 360 23.47 8.83 48.24
CA PHE A 360 22.79 8.13 49.32
C PHE A 360 21.50 8.84 49.75
N LEU A 361 21.58 10.16 49.89
CA LEU A 361 20.45 11.04 50.24
C LEU A 361 19.61 11.48 49.03
N TYR A 362 20.00 11.10 47.81
CA TYR A 362 19.27 11.43 46.60
C TYR A 362 17.96 10.65 46.58
N ASP A 363 16.85 11.36 46.65
CA ASP A 363 15.52 10.83 46.40
C ASP A 363 15.03 11.34 45.06
N LYS A 364 14.59 10.39 44.23
CA LYS A 364 14.02 10.67 42.92
C LYS A 364 12.77 11.55 43.11
N ALA A 365 12.72 12.71 42.46
CA ALA A 365 11.49 13.50 42.42
C ALA A 365 10.39 12.64 41.75
N ALA A 366 9.29 12.43 42.47
CA ALA A 366 8.19 11.55 42.07
C ALA A 366 7.51 11.98 40.77
#